data_AF-A0AAD9UJL2-F1
#
_entry.id   AF-A0AAD9UJL2-F1
#
_cell.length_a   1.000
_cell.length_b   1.000
_cell.length_c   1.000
_cell.angle_alpha   90.00
_cell.angle_beta   90.00
_cell.angle_gamma   90.00
#
_symmetry.space_group_name_H-M   'P 1'
#
loop_
_entity.id
_entity.type
_entity.pdbx_description
1 polymer ?
#
loop_
_entity_poly.entity_id
_entity_poly.type
_entity_poly.pdbx_seq_one_letter_code
_entity_poly.pdbx_strand_id
1 'polypeptide(L)'
;MQLAPSLCADVVFLSPPWGGPNYLQAEVFDLKTMILLDGFDVFEKTQLITDNIAYFLPRNTDMEQLTSLAGPGGRVEVEQNFLNHKLKTITAYFGELIDDTEADT
;
A
#
# COMPACT_ATOMS: atom_id res chain seq x y z
N MET A 1 12.86 -4.21 -13.67
CA MET A 1 12.00 -3.17 -14.25
C MET A 1 12.55 -1.80 -13.89
N GLN A 2 12.51 -0.81 -14.79
CA GLN A 2 12.87 0.58 -14.49
C GLN A 2 11.58 1.38 -14.30
N LEU A 3 11.35 1.89 -13.09
CA LEU A 3 10.22 2.78 -12.80
C LEU A 3 10.67 4.22 -13.09
N ALA A 4 9.90 4.94 -13.92
CA ALA A 4 10.03 6.35 -14.30
C ALA A 4 11.32 7.06 -13.78
N PRO A 5 12.47 6.88 -14.44
CA PRO A 5 13.79 7.17 -13.87
C PRO A 5 14.12 8.66 -13.70
N SER A 6 13.28 9.52 -14.23
CA SER A 6 13.38 10.98 -14.13
C SER A 6 12.21 11.58 -13.35
N LEU A 7 11.37 10.76 -12.74
CA LEU A 7 10.25 11.23 -11.93
C LEU A 7 10.78 11.77 -10.60
N CYS A 8 10.34 12.96 -10.24
CA CYS A 8 10.58 13.60 -8.96
C CYS A 8 9.23 14.14 -8.49
N ALA A 9 8.79 13.75 -7.30
CA ALA A 9 7.50 14.12 -6.75
C ALA A 9 7.57 14.09 -5.22
N ASP A 10 6.78 14.95 -4.57
CA ASP A 10 6.71 14.97 -3.12
C ASP A 10 5.99 13.72 -2.57
N VAL A 11 4.98 13.23 -3.31
CA VAL A 11 4.11 12.10 -2.93
C VAL A 11 3.86 11.18 -4.12
N VAL A 12 3.77 9.88 -3.88
CA VAL A 12 3.28 8.90 -4.87
C VAL A 12 2.04 8.16 -4.34
N PHE A 13 1.01 8.11 -5.18
CA PHE A 13 -0.17 7.28 -4.96
C PHE A 13 -0.08 5.99 -5.79
N LEU A 14 -0.09 4.83 -5.14
CA LEU A 14 -0.04 3.51 -5.75
C LEU A 14 -1.42 2.86 -5.76
N SER A 15 -1.94 2.61 -6.95
CA SER A 15 -3.14 1.81 -7.18
C SER A 15 -2.89 0.81 -8.31
N PRO A 16 -2.02 -0.20 -8.09
CA PRO A 16 -1.71 -1.19 -9.11
C PRO A 16 -2.96 -2.03 -9.46
N PRO A 17 -2.95 -2.75 -10.58
CA PRO A 17 -4.02 -3.67 -10.92
C PRO A 17 -4.04 -4.88 -9.96
N TRP A 18 -5.20 -5.15 -9.34
CA TRP A 18 -5.39 -6.25 -8.38
C TRP A 18 -6.00 -7.53 -9.00
N GLY A 19 -6.08 -7.62 -10.32
CA GLY A 19 -6.75 -8.76 -10.99
C GLY A 19 -8.28 -8.65 -11.09
N GLY A 20 -8.84 -7.43 -10.94
CA GLY A 20 -10.28 -7.18 -11.02
C GLY A 20 -11.08 -7.87 -9.91
N PRO A 21 -12.40 -8.04 -10.02
CA PRO A 21 -13.24 -8.59 -8.95
C PRO A 21 -12.80 -9.97 -8.42
N ASN A 22 -11.99 -10.71 -9.19
CA ASN A 22 -11.47 -12.02 -8.83
C ASN A 22 -10.49 -11.99 -7.65
N TYR A 23 -9.96 -10.82 -7.24
CA TYR A 23 -9.13 -10.73 -6.03
C TYR A 23 -9.85 -11.26 -4.77
N LEU A 24 -11.18 -11.25 -4.78
CA LEU A 24 -12.04 -11.75 -3.71
C LEU A 24 -12.19 -13.28 -3.65
N GLN A 25 -11.63 -14.01 -4.63
CA GLN A 25 -11.63 -15.47 -4.60
C GLN A 25 -10.62 -16.02 -3.59
N ALA A 26 -9.57 -15.26 -3.29
CA ALA A 26 -8.65 -15.56 -2.21
C ALA A 26 -9.15 -14.94 -0.90
N GLU A 27 -9.03 -15.66 0.21
CA GLU A 27 -9.34 -15.13 1.53
C GLU A 27 -8.39 -13.99 1.89
N VAL A 28 -7.10 -14.17 1.62
CA VAL A 28 -6.03 -13.19 1.84
C VAL A 28 -5.45 -12.78 0.49
N PHE A 29 -5.29 -11.48 0.28
CA PHE A 29 -4.67 -10.90 -0.90
C PHE A 29 -3.16 -10.73 -0.65
N ASP A 30 -2.37 -11.59 -1.30
CA ASP A 30 -0.92 -11.63 -1.20
C ASP A 30 -0.29 -10.60 -2.14
N LEU A 31 0.42 -9.61 -1.57
CA LEU A 31 1.04 -8.51 -2.31
C LEU A 31 2.05 -9.00 -3.34
N LYS A 32 2.80 -10.06 -3.00
CA LYS A 32 3.91 -10.56 -3.81
C LYS A 32 3.43 -11.29 -5.06
N THR A 33 2.36 -12.06 -4.94
CA THR A 33 1.93 -13.02 -5.95
C THR A 33 0.66 -12.61 -6.68
N MET A 34 -0.18 -11.76 -6.08
CA MET A 34 -1.47 -11.36 -6.67
C MET A 34 -1.42 -9.99 -7.36
N ILE A 35 -0.35 -9.21 -7.16
CA ILE A 35 -0.05 -8.04 -7.99
C ILE A 35 0.86 -8.48 -9.14
N LEU A 36 0.49 -8.08 -10.37
CA LEU A 36 1.16 -8.54 -11.61
C LEU A 36 2.68 -8.33 -11.63
N LEU A 37 3.19 -7.32 -10.93
CA LEU A 37 4.59 -6.89 -10.94
C LEU A 37 5.30 -7.11 -9.60
N ASP A 38 4.76 -7.94 -8.70
CA ASP A 38 5.17 -8.05 -7.30
C ASP A 38 4.95 -6.72 -6.55
N GLY A 39 4.02 -6.73 -5.59
CA GLY A 39 3.66 -5.55 -4.80
C GLY A 39 4.82 -4.97 -4.00
N PHE A 40 5.81 -5.79 -3.63
CA PHE A 40 7.03 -5.36 -2.96
C PHE A 40 7.96 -4.63 -3.92
N ASP A 41 8.23 -5.23 -5.09
CA ASP A 41 9.06 -4.60 -6.12
C ASP A 41 8.47 -3.25 -6.54
N VAL A 42 7.14 -3.15 -6.69
CA VAL A 42 6.45 -1.88 -6.99
C VAL A 42 6.72 -0.84 -5.90
N PHE A 43 6.61 -1.22 -4.63
CA PHE A 43 6.85 -0.33 -3.50
C PHE A 43 8.31 0.12 -3.43
N GLU A 44 9.27 -0.80 -3.47
CA GLU A 44 10.70 -0.51 -3.42
C GLU A 44 11.14 0.41 -4.55
N LYS A 45 10.61 0.22 -5.77
CA LYS A 45 10.90 1.14 -6.88
C LYS A 45 10.28 2.51 -6.68
N THR A 46 9.13 2.58 -6.01
CA THR A 46 8.47 3.85 -5.70
C THR A 46 9.24 4.66 -4.67
N GLN A 47 9.87 4.00 -3.70
CA GLN A 47 10.75 4.64 -2.72
C GLN A 47 11.95 5.36 -3.34
N LEU A 48 12.32 5.03 -4.59
CA LEU A 48 13.36 5.77 -5.33
C LEU A 48 12.89 7.17 -5.77
N ILE A 49 11.58 7.45 -5.70
CA ILE A 49 10.98 8.74 -6.05
C ILE A 49 10.74 9.56 -4.78
N THR A 50 10.13 8.95 -3.75
CA THR A 50 9.79 9.59 -2.47
C THR A 50 9.48 8.53 -1.41
N ASP A 51 9.68 8.87 -0.14
CA ASP A 51 9.25 8.06 1.01
C ASP A 51 7.76 8.26 1.35
N ASN A 52 7.12 9.30 0.81
CA ASN A 52 5.72 9.63 1.06
C ASN A 52 4.82 8.88 0.09
N ILE A 53 4.34 7.71 0.50
CA ILE A 53 3.60 6.78 -0.35
C ILE A 53 2.21 6.53 0.23
N ALA A 54 1.19 6.66 -0.61
CA ALA A 54 -0.17 6.19 -0.31
C ALA A 54 -0.47 4.96 -1.17
N TYR A 55 -0.65 3.80 -0.54
CA TYR A 55 -0.85 2.52 -1.22
C TYR A 55 -2.30 2.05 -1.07
N PHE A 56 -3.06 2.21 -2.14
CA PHE A 56 -4.44 1.75 -2.22
C PHE A 56 -4.50 0.26 -2.54
N LEU A 57 -5.17 -0.51 -1.69
CA LEU A 57 -5.09 -1.97 -1.69
C LEU A 57 -6.46 -2.64 -1.39
N PRO A 58 -6.63 -3.91 -1.80
CA PRO A 58 -7.78 -4.71 -1.42
C PRO A 58 -8.00 -4.77 0.10
N ARG A 59 -9.26 -4.77 0.53
CA ARG A 59 -9.64 -4.89 1.95
C ARG A 59 -9.16 -6.16 2.66
N ASN A 60 -8.79 -7.18 1.91
CA ASN A 60 -8.33 -8.46 2.41
C ASN A 60 -6.82 -8.65 2.22
N THR A 61 -6.07 -7.56 2.06
CA THR A 61 -4.60 -7.61 1.94
C THR A 61 -3.96 -8.26 3.15
N ASP A 62 -2.92 -9.05 2.92
CA ASP A 62 -2.06 -9.58 3.97
C ASP A 62 -1.41 -8.45 4.77
N MET A 63 -1.82 -8.31 6.03
CA MET A 63 -1.37 -7.22 6.90
C MET A 63 0.09 -7.39 7.34
N GLU A 64 0.61 -8.60 7.44
CA GLU A 64 2.02 -8.84 7.76
C GLU A 64 2.89 -8.39 6.58
N GLN A 65 2.50 -8.74 5.36
CA GLN A 65 3.18 -8.26 4.15
C GLN A 65 3.13 -6.74 4.04
N LEU A 66 1.96 -6.13 4.23
CA LEU A 66 1.78 -4.69 4.15
C LEU A 66 2.63 -3.94 5.20
N THR A 67 2.60 -4.38 6.46
CA THR A 67 3.40 -3.74 7.52
C THR A 67 4.88 -3.95 7.35
N SER A 68 5.31 -5.08 6.75
CA SER A 68 6.72 -5.32 6.46
C SER A 68 7.33 -4.35 5.45
N LEU A 69 6.51 -3.71 4.60
CA LEU A 69 6.97 -2.68 3.65
C LEU A 69 7.57 -1.46 4.35
N ALA A 70 7.17 -1.15 5.58
CA ALA A 70 7.74 -0.04 6.34
C ALA A 70 9.20 -0.29 6.75
N GLY A 71 9.66 -1.55 6.69
CA GLY A 71 11.00 -1.95 7.11
C GLY A 71 11.16 -2.00 8.64
N PRO A 72 12.33 -2.45 9.13
CA PRO A 72 12.59 -2.61 10.56
C PRO A 72 12.47 -1.29 11.33
N GLY A 73 11.53 -1.23 12.28
CA GLY A 73 11.27 -0.02 13.08
C GLY A 73 10.51 1.08 12.33
N GLY A 74 10.13 0.84 11.07
CA GLY A 74 9.27 1.74 10.31
C GLY A 74 7.82 1.71 10.80
N ARG A 75 7.06 2.70 10.37
CA ARG A 75 5.63 2.84 10.68
C ARG A 75 4.82 2.85 9.39
N VAL A 76 3.58 2.40 9.49
CA VAL A 76 2.58 2.50 8.45
C VAL A 76 1.24 2.79 9.12
N GLU A 77 0.51 3.74 8.59
CA GLU A 77 -0.90 3.93 8.93
C GLU A 77 -1.76 3.15 7.94
N VAL A 78 -2.78 2.45 8.43
CA VAL A 78 -3.70 1.71 7.55
C VAL A 78 -5.12 2.22 7.76
N GLU A 79 -5.56 3.07 6.85
CA GLU A 79 -6.91 3.61 6.81
C GLU A 79 -7.87 2.61 6.14
N GLN A 80 -9.02 2.40 6.76
CA GLN A 80 -10.07 1.54 6.24
C GLN A 80 -11.13 2.35 5.48
N ASN A 81 -11.29 2.09 4.19
CA ASN A 81 -12.26 2.78 3.35
C ASN A 81 -13.64 2.10 3.39
N PHE A 82 -14.64 2.75 3.99
CA PHE A 82 -16.02 2.25 4.08
C PHE A 82 -16.94 2.91 3.04
N LEU A 83 -17.83 2.12 2.46
CA LEU A 83 -18.95 2.60 1.66
C LEU A 83 -20.23 1.89 2.09
N ASN A 84 -21.27 2.64 2.46
CA ASN A 84 -22.53 2.12 3.01
C ASN A 84 -22.28 1.14 4.17
N HIS A 85 -21.44 1.54 5.13
CA HIS A 85 -21.03 0.73 6.29
C HIS A 85 -20.33 -0.59 5.96
N LYS A 86 -19.92 -0.80 4.70
CA LYS A 86 -19.17 -1.98 4.27
C LYS A 86 -17.75 -1.60 3.90
N LEU A 87 -16.77 -2.27 4.50
CA LEU A 87 -15.36 -2.16 4.14
C LEU A 87 -15.19 -2.52 2.66
N LYS A 88 -14.52 -1.65 1.90
CA LYS A 88 -14.27 -1.84 0.46
C LYS A 88 -12.81 -2.13 0.16
N THR A 89 -11.95 -1.29 0.71
CA THR A 89 -10.50 -1.23 0.45
C THR A 89 -9.79 -0.69 1.69
N ILE A 90 -8.46 -0.72 1.65
CA ILE A 90 -7.61 -0.02 2.62
C ILE A 90 -6.69 0.94 1.87
N THR A 91 -6.25 1.99 2.55
CA THR A 91 -5.16 2.86 2.09
C THR A 91 -4.06 2.81 3.14
N ALA A 92 -2.86 2.42 2.73
CA ALA A 92 -1.70 2.43 3.62
C ALA A 92 -0.86 3.68 3.36
N TYR A 93 -0.56 4.45 4.40
CA TYR A 93 0.26 5.65 4.31
C TYR A 93 1.64 5.43 4.94
N PHE A 94 2.66 5.93 4.25
CA PHE A 94 4.07 5.83 4.62
C PHE A 94 4.73 7.21 4.62
N GLY A 95 5.85 7.33 5.32
CA GLY A 95 6.61 8.58 5.42
C GLY A 95 5.87 9.63 6.26
N GLU A 96 5.89 10.87 5.80
CA GLU A 96 5.23 12.01 6.47
C GLU A 96 3.70 12.03 6.26
N LEU A 97 3.15 11.05 5.55
CA LEU A 97 1.71 10.90 5.35
C LEU A 97 0.99 10.24 6.54
N ILE A 98 1.76 9.70 7.50
CA ILE A 98 1.22 9.06 8.71
C ILE A 98 0.73 10.15 9.66
N ASP A 99 -0.52 10.02 10.12
CA ASP A 99 -1.09 10.87 11.16
C ASP A 99 -0.58 10.44 12.54
N ASP A 100 0.29 11.27 13.13
CA ASP A 100 0.85 11.03 14.47
C ASP A 100 -0.12 11.38 15.61
N THR A 101 -1.32 11.90 15.32
CA THR A 101 -2.22 12.41 16.38
C THR A 101 -2.94 11.34 17.19
N GLU A 102 -2.98 10.09 16.73
CA GLU A 102 -3.63 8.98 17.45
C GLU A 102 -2.68 8.16 18.36
N ALA A 103 -1.35 8.39 18.31
CA ALA A 103 -0.39 7.57 19.06
C ALA A 103 -0.30 7.88 20.57
N ASP A 104 -0.96 8.94 21.04
CA ASP A 104 -0.88 9.47 22.42
C ASP A 104 -2.18 9.32 23.26
N THR A 105 -3.13 8.46 22.86
CA THR A 105 -4.36 8.18 23.65
C THR A 105 -4.39 6.75 24.17
#